data_AF-A0A348TT38-F1
#
_entry.id   AF-A0A348TT38-F1
#
_cell.length_a   1.000
_cell.length_b   1.000
_cell.length_c   1.000
_cell.angle_alpha   90.00
_cell.angle_beta   90.00
_cell.angle_gamma   90.00
#
_symmetry.space_group_name_H-M   'P 1'
#
loop_
_entity.id
_entity.type
_entity.pdbx_description
1 polymer ?
#
loop_
_entity_poly.entity_id
_entity_poly.type
_entity_poly.pdbx_seq_one_letter_code
_entity_poly.pdbx_strand_id
1 'polypeptide(L)'
;MNYYRGYVGASDAWAKDDFKLNRDIAFRTELSEFSYMTEFNFWPYGTGTKFKRSFYVFGGLGLTFYNPQGFYQDEWHNLRELGTEGQQTDLSDQLFYGNATLTVPFGMGYRQSLGRDFSMTAEIGWRRYGTDYMDDTSGDFVDAAALEEERNAVAAYFSNPGNVTYSNGLSRGTAEQRDWTIFAGLTIFYNLSPRDERCSGF
;
A
#
# COMPACT_ATOMS: atom_id res chain seq x y z
N MET A 1 18.84 -1.03 3.62
CA MET A 1 17.89 0.09 3.67
C MET A 1 17.27 0.21 2.30
N ASN A 2 15.95 0.35 2.24
CA ASN A 2 15.18 0.40 1.00
C ASN A 2 14.26 1.63 1.03
N TYR A 3 14.04 2.21 -0.14
CA TYR A 3 13.07 3.27 -0.35
C TYR A 3 12.12 2.83 -1.46
N TYR A 4 10.82 2.85 -1.17
CA TYR A 4 9.77 2.54 -2.13
C TYR A 4 8.87 3.77 -2.30
N ARG A 5 8.52 4.07 -3.55
CA ARG A 5 7.50 5.07 -3.88
C ARG A 5 6.55 4.49 -4.92
N GLY A 6 5.26 4.67 -4.72
CA GLY A 6 4.26 4.16 -5.65
C GLY A 6 2.87 4.68 -5.35
N TYR A 7 1.91 4.16 -6.09
CA TYR A 7 0.50 4.44 -5.92
C TYR A 7 -0.24 3.13 -5.71
N VAL A 8 -1.13 3.10 -4.73
CA VAL A 8 -2.14 2.05 -4.56
C VAL A 8 -3.49 2.71 -4.81
N GLY A 9 -4.43 1.98 -5.37
CA GLY A 9 -5.78 2.50 -5.56
C GLY A 9 -6.75 1.36 -5.75
N ALA A 10 -8.00 1.63 -5.42
CA ALA A 10 -9.11 0.73 -5.68
C ALA A 10 -10.35 1.54 -6.05
N SER A 11 -11.27 0.87 -6.72
CA SER A 11 -12.57 1.41 -7.08
C SER A 11 -13.64 0.39 -6.74
N ASP A 12 -14.67 0.84 -6.04
CA ASP A 12 -15.83 0.04 -5.68
C ASP A 12 -16.60 -0.45 -6.91
N ALA A 13 -16.45 0.20 -8.07
CA ALA A 13 -16.98 -0.27 -9.35
C ALA A 13 -16.47 -1.67 -9.75
N TRP A 14 -15.38 -2.15 -9.14
CA TRP A 14 -14.84 -3.49 -9.36
C TRP A 14 -15.28 -4.51 -8.31
N ALA A 15 -16.08 -4.08 -7.31
CA ALA A 15 -16.58 -4.96 -6.27
C ALA A 15 -17.68 -5.88 -6.81
N LYS A 16 -17.82 -7.07 -6.19
CA LYS A 16 -18.94 -8.00 -6.46
C LYS A 16 -20.13 -7.76 -5.54
N ASP A 17 -19.97 -6.91 -4.55
CA ASP A 17 -20.95 -6.65 -3.52
C ASP A 17 -21.82 -5.45 -3.93
N ASP A 18 -23.14 -5.64 -3.89
CA ASP A 18 -24.10 -4.63 -4.36
C ASP A 18 -24.03 -3.34 -3.53
N PHE A 19 -23.71 -3.43 -2.23
CA PHE A 19 -23.58 -2.24 -1.39
C PHE A 19 -22.34 -1.43 -1.78
N LYS A 20 -21.20 -2.09 -2.02
CA LYS A 20 -19.99 -1.41 -2.52
C LYS A 20 -20.22 -0.78 -3.89
N LEU A 21 -20.84 -1.52 -4.82
CA LEU A 21 -21.17 -1.00 -6.15
C LEU A 21 -22.05 0.26 -6.08
N ASN A 22 -23.05 0.27 -5.18
CA ASN A 22 -23.91 1.43 -5.00
C ASN A 22 -23.18 2.59 -4.32
N ARG A 23 -22.14 2.34 -3.51
CA ARG A 23 -21.35 3.36 -2.80
C ARG A 23 -20.40 4.11 -3.73
N ASP A 24 -19.84 3.41 -4.72
CA ASP A 24 -18.98 3.94 -5.78
C ASP A 24 -17.76 4.76 -5.32
N ILE A 25 -17.12 4.37 -4.21
CA ILE A 25 -15.90 5.02 -3.75
C ILE A 25 -14.73 4.60 -4.64
N ALA A 26 -13.98 5.59 -5.11
CA ALA A 26 -12.73 5.40 -5.84
C ALA A 26 -11.64 6.27 -5.22
N PHE A 27 -10.51 5.65 -4.90
CA PHE A 27 -9.37 6.34 -4.29
C PHE A 27 -8.05 5.91 -4.92
N ARG A 28 -7.06 6.77 -4.76
CA ARG A 28 -5.67 6.53 -5.08
C ARG A 28 -4.81 7.11 -3.96
N THR A 29 -3.97 6.30 -3.38
CA THR A 29 -3.08 6.66 -2.28
C THR A 29 -1.65 6.66 -2.77
N GLU A 30 -1.00 7.81 -2.67
CA GLU A 30 0.44 7.89 -2.85
C GLU A 30 1.14 7.36 -1.60
N LEU A 31 2.10 6.46 -1.80
CA LEU A 31 2.84 5.79 -0.74
C LEU A 31 4.33 6.04 -0.93
N SER A 32 5.00 6.46 0.14
CA SER A 32 6.46 6.53 0.23
C SER A 32 6.91 5.80 1.49
N GLU A 33 7.60 4.67 1.32
CA GLU A 33 8.09 3.84 2.43
C GLU A 33 9.61 3.89 2.51
N PHE A 34 10.11 4.18 3.71
CA PHE A 34 11.50 3.94 4.06
C PHE A 34 11.58 2.73 4.99
N SER A 35 12.27 1.66 4.58
CA SER A 35 12.34 0.43 5.38
C SER A 35 13.76 -0.09 5.58
N TYR A 36 13.98 -0.60 6.80
CA TYR A 36 15.13 -1.39 7.16
C TYR A 36 14.69 -2.85 7.23
N MET A 37 15.23 -3.67 6.32
CA MET A 37 14.91 -5.08 6.21
C MET A 37 16.16 -5.92 6.42
N THR A 38 16.02 -7.03 7.12
CA THR A 38 17.03 -8.06 7.24
C THR A 38 16.58 -9.30 6.49
N GLU A 39 17.53 -9.96 5.84
CA GLU A 39 17.29 -11.19 5.08
C GLU A 39 18.06 -12.33 5.72
N PHE A 40 17.41 -13.47 5.91
CA PHE A 40 18.04 -14.71 6.35
C PHE A 40 17.94 -15.76 5.25
N ASN A 41 19.09 -16.22 4.77
CA ASN A 41 19.18 -17.26 3.75
C ASN A 41 19.39 -18.63 4.44
N PHE A 42 18.49 -19.58 4.19
CA PHE A 42 18.59 -20.92 4.79
C PHE A 42 19.72 -21.76 4.18
N TRP A 43 20.06 -21.52 2.92
CA TRP A 43 21.20 -22.14 2.25
C TRP A 43 22.24 -21.10 1.83
N PRO A 44 23.54 -21.43 1.90
CA PRO A 44 24.56 -20.58 1.31
C PRO A 44 24.23 -20.39 -0.16
N TYR A 45 24.22 -19.15 -0.63
CA TYR A 45 23.89 -18.79 -2.01
C TYR A 45 25.06 -18.05 -2.63
N GLY A 46 25.43 -18.42 -3.87
CA GLY A 46 26.37 -17.66 -4.67
C GLY A 46 26.09 -17.83 -6.15
N THR A 47 25.85 -16.72 -6.86
CA THR A 47 25.65 -16.71 -8.31
C THR A 47 26.87 -17.33 -9.00
N GLY A 48 26.66 -18.37 -9.82
CA GLY A 48 27.74 -19.08 -10.53
C GLY A 48 28.58 -20.07 -9.69
N THR A 49 28.18 -20.35 -8.44
CA THR A 49 28.84 -21.36 -7.58
C THR A 49 28.13 -22.72 -7.60
N LYS A 50 28.65 -23.71 -6.86
CA LYS A 50 27.95 -25.00 -6.63
C LYS A 50 26.60 -24.81 -5.93
N PHE A 51 26.41 -23.71 -5.18
CA PHE A 51 25.18 -23.43 -4.45
C PHE A 51 24.25 -22.54 -5.25
N LYS A 52 23.53 -23.17 -6.19
CA LYS A 52 22.70 -22.49 -7.19
C LYS A 52 21.32 -22.07 -6.70
N ARG A 53 20.90 -22.43 -5.49
CA ARG A 53 19.56 -22.13 -4.99
C ARG A 53 19.57 -21.81 -3.52
N SER A 54 18.71 -20.90 -3.11
CA SER A 54 18.44 -20.64 -1.70
C SER A 54 17.04 -20.13 -1.49
N PHE A 55 16.46 -20.53 -0.38
CA PHE A 55 15.24 -19.96 0.16
C PHE A 55 15.65 -18.94 1.21
N TYR A 56 15.02 -17.78 1.18
CA TYR A 56 15.26 -16.74 2.17
C TYR A 56 13.94 -16.23 2.73
N VAL A 57 14.00 -15.82 3.99
CA VAL A 57 12.94 -15.04 4.62
C VAL A 57 13.48 -13.66 4.90
N PHE A 58 12.60 -12.67 4.84
CA PHE A 58 12.96 -11.30 5.16
C PHE A 58 11.92 -10.69 6.09
N GLY A 59 12.39 -9.78 6.91
CA GLY A 59 11.56 -9.08 7.89
C GLY A 59 12.20 -7.74 8.23
N GLY A 60 11.37 -6.77 8.58
CA GLY A 60 11.88 -5.43 8.84
C GLY A 60 10.88 -4.52 9.51
N LEU A 61 11.31 -3.28 9.64
CA LEU A 61 10.49 -2.16 10.08
C LEU A 61 10.66 -1.04 9.07
N GLY A 62 9.56 -0.37 8.78
CA GLY A 62 9.52 0.77 7.88
C GLY A 62 8.63 1.89 8.40
N LEU A 63 8.86 3.08 7.87
CA LEU A 63 8.02 4.24 8.04
C LEU A 63 7.40 4.54 6.67
N THR A 64 6.08 4.46 6.59
CA THR A 64 5.32 4.73 5.37
C THR A 64 4.59 6.05 5.51
N PHE A 65 4.85 6.95 4.57
CA PHE A 65 4.07 8.15 4.36
C PHE A 65 2.99 7.85 3.33
N TYR A 66 1.76 8.24 3.64
CA TYR A 66 0.60 7.98 2.79
C TYR A 66 -0.27 9.23 2.64
N ASN A 67 -0.80 9.42 1.43
CA ASN A 67 -1.73 10.50 1.12
C ASN A 67 -2.84 9.97 0.20
N PRO A 68 -4.03 9.63 0.74
CA PRO A 68 -5.15 9.16 -0.07
C PRO A 68 -5.82 10.34 -0.78
N GLN A 69 -6.12 10.12 -2.06
CA GLN A 69 -6.64 11.12 -2.98
C GLN A 69 -7.85 10.56 -3.74
N GLY A 70 -8.84 11.41 -3.96
CA GLY A 70 -10.01 11.11 -4.78
C GLY A 70 -10.00 11.93 -6.06
N PHE A 71 -10.59 11.38 -7.13
CA PHE A 71 -10.70 12.08 -8.41
C PHE A 71 -12.11 12.67 -8.56
N TYR A 72 -12.21 13.99 -8.72
CA TYR A 72 -13.48 14.68 -8.91
C TYR A 72 -13.28 15.90 -9.83
N GLN A 73 -14.19 16.12 -10.77
CA GLN A 73 -14.16 17.24 -11.72
C GLN A 73 -12.79 17.48 -12.40
N ASP A 74 -12.16 16.41 -12.90
CA ASP A 74 -10.84 16.45 -13.56
C ASP A 74 -9.64 16.84 -12.66
N GLU A 75 -9.83 16.87 -11.34
CA GLU A 75 -8.80 17.19 -10.35
C GLU A 75 -8.65 16.09 -9.27
N TRP A 76 -7.43 15.95 -8.74
CA TRP A 76 -7.15 15.09 -7.59
C TRP A 76 -7.22 15.89 -6.30
N HIS A 77 -8.13 15.51 -5.41
CA HIS A 77 -8.28 16.14 -4.10
C HIS A 77 -7.73 15.25 -2.99
N ASN A 78 -7.02 15.85 -2.03
CA ASN A 78 -6.54 15.14 -0.84
C ASN A 78 -7.72 14.84 0.09
N LEU A 79 -8.06 13.56 0.25
CA LEU A 79 -9.24 13.15 1.02
C LEU A 79 -9.09 13.48 2.50
N ARG A 80 -7.86 13.41 3.01
CA ARG A 80 -7.54 13.73 4.41
C ARG A 80 -7.96 15.14 4.81
N GLU A 81 -7.73 16.13 3.94
CA GLU A 81 -8.04 17.53 4.25
C GLU A 81 -9.53 17.82 4.15
N LEU A 82 -10.26 16.97 3.42
CA LEU A 82 -11.70 17.07 3.25
C LEU A 82 -12.48 16.48 4.42
N GLY A 83 -11.90 15.53 5.17
CA GLY A 83 -12.53 14.94 6.36
C GLY A 83 -13.86 14.25 6.01
N THR A 84 -13.81 13.31 5.07
CA THR A 84 -14.98 12.64 4.45
C THR A 84 -15.88 11.90 5.44
N GLU A 85 -15.38 11.57 6.64
CA GLU A 85 -16.11 10.94 7.75
C GLU A 85 -16.51 11.96 8.85
N GLY A 86 -16.53 13.26 8.55
CA GLY A 86 -16.85 14.31 9.51
C GLY A 86 -15.71 14.63 10.48
N GLN A 87 -14.47 14.30 10.13
CA GLN A 87 -13.30 14.53 10.99
C GLN A 87 -13.18 16.01 11.38
N GLN A 88 -12.99 16.27 12.67
CA GLN A 88 -12.99 17.61 13.28
C GLN A 88 -14.26 18.44 13.03
N THR A 89 -15.44 17.81 12.99
CA THR A 89 -16.74 18.50 12.95
C THR A 89 -17.63 17.94 14.07
N ASP A 90 -18.73 18.63 14.39
CA ASP A 90 -19.68 18.16 15.41
C ASP A 90 -20.41 16.85 15.01
N LEU A 91 -20.21 16.38 13.77
CA LEU A 91 -20.77 15.13 13.23
C LEU A 91 -19.96 13.89 13.64
N SER A 92 -18.68 14.05 13.99
CA SER A 92 -17.81 12.94 14.37
C SER A 92 -16.72 13.41 15.32
N ASP A 93 -16.58 12.73 16.46
CA ASP A 93 -15.52 12.98 17.45
C ASP A 93 -14.11 12.59 16.95
N GLN A 94 -13.98 12.16 15.68
CA GLN A 94 -12.72 11.72 15.09
C GLN A 94 -11.84 12.90 14.67
N LEU A 95 -10.55 12.80 14.97
CA LEU A 95 -9.54 13.73 14.48
C LEU A 95 -9.02 13.29 13.10
N PHE A 96 -8.43 14.22 12.34
CA PHE A 96 -7.71 13.88 11.12
C PHE A 96 -6.62 12.84 11.38
N TYR A 97 -6.57 11.81 10.54
CA TYR A 97 -5.54 10.79 10.62
C TYR A 97 -4.16 11.34 10.19
N GLY A 98 -3.09 10.70 10.68
CA GLY A 98 -1.72 11.10 10.38
C GLY A 98 -1.31 10.85 8.93
N ASN A 99 -0.23 11.49 8.45
CA ASN A 99 0.36 11.22 7.12
C ASN A 99 1.46 10.15 7.16
N ALA A 100 1.78 9.62 8.34
CA ALA A 100 2.86 8.67 8.55
C ALA A 100 2.36 7.51 9.41
N THR A 101 2.76 6.30 9.04
CA THR A 101 2.47 5.08 9.80
C THR A 101 3.72 4.20 9.88
N LEU A 102 3.85 3.47 10.98
CA LEU A 102 4.79 2.36 11.04
C LEU A 102 4.29 1.24 10.12
N THR A 103 5.21 0.55 9.45
CA THR A 103 4.94 -0.58 8.56
C THR A 103 5.86 -1.72 8.92
N VAL A 104 5.31 -2.92 8.96
CA VAL A 104 6.08 -4.14 9.20
C VAL A 104 6.09 -4.95 7.90
N PRO A 105 7.13 -4.80 7.06
CA PRO A 105 7.33 -5.67 5.91
C PRO A 105 7.92 -7.01 6.36
N PHE A 106 7.33 -8.11 5.89
CA PHE A 106 7.88 -9.45 6.07
C PHE A 106 7.49 -10.34 4.91
N GLY A 107 8.28 -11.36 4.64
CA GLY A 107 8.01 -12.23 3.51
C GLY A 107 9.06 -13.31 3.33
N MET A 108 8.95 -13.95 2.17
CA MET A 108 9.85 -15.01 1.77
C MET A 108 10.11 -14.96 0.29
N GLY A 109 11.26 -15.46 -0.11
CA GLY A 109 11.66 -15.53 -1.49
C GLY A 109 12.48 -16.76 -1.79
N TYR A 110 12.51 -17.09 -3.06
CA TYR A 110 13.30 -18.17 -3.62
C TYR A 110 14.25 -17.59 -4.66
N ARG A 111 15.54 -17.86 -4.49
CA ARG A 111 16.60 -17.41 -5.39
C ARG A 111 17.23 -18.61 -6.07
N GLN A 112 17.37 -18.53 -7.40
CA GLN A 112 17.93 -19.55 -8.26
C GLN A 112 18.94 -18.93 -9.24
N SER A 113 20.18 -19.40 -9.21
CA SER A 113 21.18 -19.16 -10.23
C SER A 113 20.85 -20.02 -11.45
N LEU A 114 20.49 -19.39 -12.56
CA LEU A 114 20.18 -20.05 -13.84
C LEU A 114 21.47 -20.35 -14.63
N GLY A 115 22.51 -19.55 -14.43
CA GLY A 115 23.80 -19.72 -15.09
C GLY A 115 24.95 -19.22 -14.22
N ARG A 116 26.10 -18.98 -14.86
CA ARG A 116 27.27 -18.36 -14.20
C ARG A 116 27.03 -16.88 -13.89
N ASP A 117 26.33 -16.20 -14.78
CA ASP A 117 26.14 -14.75 -14.74
C ASP A 117 24.66 -14.36 -14.52
N PHE A 118 23.73 -15.32 -14.62
CA PHE A 118 22.29 -15.08 -14.45
C PHE A 118 21.76 -15.70 -13.16
N SER A 119 20.95 -14.93 -12.44
CA SER A 119 20.12 -15.43 -11.35
C SER A 119 18.71 -14.82 -11.41
N MET A 120 17.76 -15.55 -10.86
CA MET A 120 16.36 -15.18 -10.76
C MET A 120 15.96 -15.28 -9.30
N THR A 121 15.17 -14.31 -8.85
CA THR A 121 14.59 -14.27 -7.52
C THR A 121 13.08 -14.12 -7.67
N ALA A 122 12.32 -14.99 -7.02
CA ALA A 122 10.89 -14.85 -6.85
C ALA A 122 10.60 -14.51 -5.40
N GLU A 123 9.76 -13.52 -5.14
CA GLU A 123 9.49 -13.03 -3.79
C GLU A 123 8.01 -12.75 -3.57
N ILE A 124 7.54 -13.08 -2.37
CA ILE A 124 6.22 -12.69 -1.87
C ILE A 124 6.41 -12.04 -0.51
N GLY A 125 5.81 -10.86 -0.34
CA GLY A 125 5.92 -10.05 0.86
C GLY A 125 4.58 -9.50 1.28
N TRP A 126 4.35 -9.49 2.58
CA TRP A 126 3.25 -8.84 3.24
C TRP A 126 3.76 -7.57 3.92
N ARG A 127 2.97 -6.50 3.82
CA ARG A 127 3.18 -5.25 4.53
C ARG A 127 1.96 -5.01 5.39
N ARG A 128 2.14 -5.03 6.70
CA ARG A 128 1.10 -4.63 7.65
C ARG A 128 1.30 -3.16 7.99
N TYR A 129 0.27 -2.35 7.76
CA TYR A 129 0.28 -0.94 8.14
C TYR A 129 -0.27 -0.77 9.56
N GLY A 130 0.16 0.30 10.22
CA GLY A 130 -0.32 0.71 11.53
C GLY A 130 -1.61 1.54 11.48
N THR A 131 -2.13 1.82 10.28
CA THR A 131 -3.31 2.65 10.01
C THR A 131 -4.39 1.82 9.30
N ASP A 132 -5.63 2.30 9.40
CA ASP A 132 -6.83 1.82 8.69
C ASP A 132 -7.37 2.89 7.71
N TYR A 133 -6.58 3.95 7.48
CA TYR A 133 -6.94 5.07 6.60
C TYR A 133 -6.17 5.04 5.28
N MET A 134 -5.71 3.88 4.80
CA MET A 134 -5.05 3.84 3.49
C MET A 134 -6.01 4.12 2.34
N ASP A 135 -7.31 3.85 2.53
CA ASP A 135 -8.39 4.09 1.58
C ASP A 135 -9.35 5.22 2.01
N ASP A 136 -8.95 6.03 3.00
CA ASP A 136 -9.78 7.09 3.59
C ASP A 136 -11.11 6.59 4.19
N THR A 137 -11.22 5.29 4.53
CA THR A 137 -12.47 4.69 4.96
C THR A 137 -12.29 3.79 6.19
N SER A 138 -12.61 4.32 7.38
CA SER A 138 -12.44 3.59 8.64
C SER A 138 -13.69 3.59 9.51
N GLY A 139 -14.36 4.73 9.63
CA GLY A 139 -15.48 4.96 10.53
C GLY A 139 -16.86 4.73 9.91
N ASP A 140 -17.81 5.55 10.35
CA ASP A 140 -19.22 5.48 9.99
C ASP A 140 -19.59 6.56 8.97
N PHE A 141 -20.70 6.35 8.28
CA PHE A 141 -21.31 7.38 7.44
C PHE A 141 -21.83 8.53 8.29
N VAL A 142 -21.42 9.75 7.94
CA VAL A 142 -21.97 11.01 8.46
C VAL A 142 -23.03 11.55 7.51
N ASP A 143 -23.94 12.39 8.00
CA ASP A 143 -24.95 13.04 7.15
C ASP A 143 -24.27 13.95 6.11
N ALA A 144 -24.41 13.63 4.83
CA ALA A 144 -23.77 14.35 3.74
C ALA A 144 -24.25 15.80 3.63
N ALA A 145 -25.52 16.08 3.97
CA ALA A 145 -26.06 17.44 3.93
C ALA A 145 -25.46 18.31 5.04
N ALA A 146 -25.28 17.75 6.23
CA ALA A 146 -24.62 18.45 7.33
C ALA A 146 -23.11 18.64 7.06
N LEU A 147 -22.46 17.65 6.44
CA LEU A 147 -21.05 17.76 6.05
C LEU A 147 -20.82 18.83 4.97
N GLU A 148 -21.79 19.00 4.05
CA GLU A 148 -21.75 20.06 3.05
C GLU A 148 -21.80 21.45 3.70
N GLU A 149 -22.64 21.64 4.72
CA GLU A 149 -22.80 22.91 5.45
C GLU A 149 -21.55 23.25 6.28
N GLU A 150 -20.96 22.26 6.95
CA GLU A 150 -19.78 22.45 7.82
C GLU A 150 -18.46 22.56 7.05
N ARG A 151 -18.34 21.86 5.92
CA ARG A 151 -17.10 21.78 5.14
C ARG A 151 -17.25 22.39 3.76
N ASN A 152 -17.68 21.56 2.80
CA ASN A 152 -17.78 21.90 1.38
C ASN A 152 -18.55 20.79 0.64
N ALA A 153 -19.14 21.12 -0.50
CA ALA A 153 -19.80 20.16 -1.39
C ALA A 153 -18.88 19.02 -1.87
N VAL A 154 -17.56 19.27 -2.01
CA VAL A 154 -16.58 18.25 -2.40
C VAL A 154 -16.40 17.20 -1.29
N ALA A 155 -16.39 17.62 -0.02
CA ALA A 155 -16.28 16.69 1.12
C ALA A 155 -17.53 15.80 1.21
N ALA A 156 -18.72 16.38 1.03
CA ALA A 156 -19.98 15.65 0.97
C ALA A 156 -20.01 14.62 -0.17
N TYR A 157 -19.51 14.99 -1.36
CA TYR A 157 -19.41 14.07 -2.50
C TYR A 157 -18.52 12.86 -2.18
N PHE A 158 -17.32 13.05 -1.64
CA PHE A 158 -16.42 11.93 -1.31
C PHE A 158 -16.86 11.11 -0.09
N SER A 159 -17.75 11.65 0.75
CA SER A 159 -18.39 10.89 1.82
C SER A 159 -19.31 9.79 1.27
N ASN A 160 -20.12 10.13 0.26
CA ASN A 160 -21.08 9.22 -0.38
C ASN A 160 -21.30 9.53 -1.87
N PRO A 161 -20.38 9.11 -2.77
CA PRO A 161 -20.44 9.48 -4.18
C PRO A 161 -21.62 8.81 -4.91
N GLY A 162 -21.96 7.58 -4.54
CA GLY A 162 -23.10 6.87 -5.11
C GLY A 162 -24.47 7.20 -4.50
N ASN A 163 -24.54 8.18 -3.59
CA ASN A 163 -25.75 8.63 -2.91
C ASN A 163 -26.59 7.48 -2.31
N VAL A 164 -25.92 6.51 -1.68
CA VAL A 164 -26.55 5.38 -1.02
C VAL A 164 -27.38 5.89 0.15
N THR A 165 -28.59 5.37 0.34
CA THR A 165 -29.35 5.62 1.56
C THR A 165 -28.74 4.83 2.71
N TYR A 166 -28.17 5.52 3.70
CA TYR A 166 -27.66 4.92 4.93
C TYR A 166 -28.47 5.42 6.14
N SER A 167 -28.52 4.60 7.19
CA SER A 167 -28.87 5.10 8.53
C SER A 167 -27.64 5.78 9.13
N ASN A 168 -27.83 6.89 9.84
CA ASN A 168 -26.76 7.54 10.57
C ASN A 168 -26.07 6.54 11.52
N GLY A 169 -24.74 6.43 11.46
CA GLY A 169 -23.96 5.42 12.20
C GLY A 169 -23.83 4.05 11.52
N LEU A 170 -24.20 3.93 10.23
CA LEU A 170 -23.83 2.74 9.44
C LEU A 170 -22.32 2.77 9.16
N SER A 171 -21.64 1.64 9.33
CA SER A 171 -20.21 1.52 9.06
C SER A 171 -19.90 1.78 7.58
N ARG A 172 -19.04 2.78 7.32
CA ARG A 172 -18.48 3.11 6.01
C ARG A 172 -17.22 2.27 5.78
N GLY A 173 -16.39 2.11 6.80
CA GLY A 173 -15.18 1.29 6.80
C GLY A 173 -15.14 0.27 7.93
N THR A 174 -14.02 -0.45 8.06
CA THR A 174 -13.84 -1.47 9.10
C THR A 174 -12.77 -1.05 10.10
N ALA A 175 -13.11 -0.15 11.02
CA ALA A 175 -12.21 0.39 12.06
C ALA A 175 -11.45 -0.64 12.92
N GLU A 176 -11.94 -1.89 12.99
CA GLU A 176 -11.32 -2.95 13.78
C GLU A 176 -10.15 -3.64 13.06
N GLN A 177 -10.11 -3.56 11.73
CA GLN A 177 -9.04 -4.14 10.93
C GLN A 177 -8.00 -3.05 10.62
N ARG A 178 -6.81 -3.48 10.23
CA ARG A 178 -5.79 -2.54 9.75
C ARG A 178 -5.52 -2.92 8.32
N ASP A 179 -5.01 -1.98 7.54
CA ASP A 179 -4.71 -2.24 6.14
C ASP A 179 -3.47 -3.11 5.96
N TRP A 180 -3.54 -4.00 4.98
CA TRP A 180 -2.44 -4.87 4.55
C TRP A 180 -2.26 -4.74 3.05
N THR A 181 -1.03 -4.84 2.60
CA THR A 181 -0.72 -4.98 1.17
C THR A 181 0.14 -6.21 0.95
N ILE A 182 -0.17 -6.95 -0.11
CA ILE A 182 0.61 -8.10 -0.56
C ILE A 182 1.35 -7.71 -1.82
N PHE A 183 2.64 -7.99 -1.84
CA PHE A 183 3.51 -7.78 -2.98
C PHE A 183 4.06 -9.12 -3.45
N ALA A 184 4.02 -9.38 -4.75
CA ALA A 184 4.68 -10.52 -5.37
C ALA A 184 5.52 -10.03 -6.56
N GLY A 185 6.76 -10.47 -6.65
CA GLY A 185 7.73 -9.98 -7.62
C GLY A 185 8.62 -11.07 -8.19
N LEU A 186 9.05 -10.87 -9.43
CA LEU A 186 10.10 -11.66 -10.08
C LEU A 186 11.24 -10.71 -10.47
N THR A 187 12.43 -10.97 -9.94
CA THR A 187 13.62 -10.17 -10.18
C THR A 187 14.64 -11.00 -10.94
N ILE A 188 15.13 -10.50 -12.07
CA ILE A 188 16.22 -11.11 -12.85
C ILE A 188 17.48 -10.29 -12.59
N PHE A 189 18.55 -10.98 -12.20
CA PHE A 189 19.85 -10.40 -11.96
C PHE A 189 20.86 -10.91 -12.99
N TYR A 190 21.63 -9.98 -13.54
CA TYR A 190 22.71 -10.26 -14.47
C TYR A 190 24.03 -9.69 -13.95
N ASN A 191 25.03 -10.54 -13.76
CA ASN A 191 26.35 -10.16 -13.32
C ASN A 191 27.21 -9.73 -14.51
N LEU A 192 27.59 -8.45 -14.55
CA LEU A 192 28.48 -7.85 -15.55
C LEU A 192 29.96 -8.06 -15.15
N SER A 193 30.38 -9.30 -14.93
CA SER A 193 31.80 -9.57 -14.65
C SER A 193 32.60 -9.63 -15.97
N PRO A 194 33.77 -8.96 -16.09
CA PRO A 194 34.60 -9.01 -17.29
C PRO A 194 34.99 -10.46 -17.64
N ARG A 195 34.89 -10.80 -18.92
CA ARG A 195 35.09 -12.18 -19.40
C ARG A 195 36.55 -12.58 -19.64
N ASP A 196 37.48 -11.63 -19.68
CA ASP A 196 38.87 -11.87 -20.07
C ASP A 196 39.85 -11.22 -19.10
N GLU A 197 40.18 -11.92 -18.01
CA GLU A 197 41.54 -11.86 -17.49
C GLU A 197 42.26 -13.11 -18.00
N ARG A 198 42.77 -13.02 -19.25
CA ARG A 198 43.90 -13.87 -19.62
C ARG A 198 45.05 -13.44 -18.72
N CYS A 199 45.37 -14.25 -17.71
CA CYS A 199 46.66 -14.19 -17.06
C CYS A 199 47.74 -14.36 -18.16
N SER A 200 48.27 -13.27 -18.70
CA SER A 200 49.56 -13.29 -19.37
C SER A 200 50.60 -13.36 -18.26
N GLY A 201 51.24 -14.53 -18.14
CA GLY A 201 52.23 -14.80 -17.10
C GLY A 201 53.32 -13.72 -17.02
N PHE A 202 53.70 -13.42 -15.79
CA PHE A 202 54.99 -12.83 -15.45
C PHE A 202 55.99 -13.96 -15.18
#